data_AF-A0A3D4EMS5-F1
#
_entry.id   AF-A0A3D4EMS5-F1
#
_cell.length_a   1.000
_cell.length_b   1.000
_cell.length_c   1.000
_cell.angle_alpha   90.00
_cell.angle_beta   90.00
_cell.angle_gamma   90.00
#
_symmetry.space_group_name_H-M   'P 1'
#
loop_
_entity.id
_entity.type
_entity.pdbx_description
1 polymer ?
#
loop_
_entity_poly.entity_id
_entity_poly.type
_entity_poly.pdbx_seq_one_letter_code
_entity_poly.pdbx_strand_id
1 'polypeptide(L)'
;MAVNKTDAYEKKKYNDFGLGEKATSGHYRVINKDGTFNIKKNNVPLLEKINFFHALVSMSWSKFLLLVLATYFCVNLLFASIYILIGIENLTGIYGTTTIEQFIEAFFFSAQTITTLGYGQVAPTGILANIVAATESMLGLLGFALATGMVYGRFSKPAAKLKYSKSAVIAPYKDINGFMFRVVNPHGNQLLELEATVALSMLRENSNLRNFFPLELERSQVVFLPAAWTIVHPITETSPFYKLSKEELMIKDAEIIVTLKAFDDTFSQSVYSRTSYKYSEIEWGAKFTYLITHEGGKISIDVSGIDNTEAAQLNHY
;
A
#
# COMPACT_ATOMS: atom_id res chain seq x y z
N MET A 1 33.02 -14.90 -50.04
CA MET A 1 31.73 -14.40 -49.49
C MET A 1 31.59 -14.94 -48.07
N ALA A 2 32.05 -14.19 -47.07
CA ALA A 2 31.90 -14.55 -45.67
C ALA A 2 30.86 -13.61 -45.06
N VAL A 3 29.72 -14.18 -44.65
CA VAL A 3 28.65 -13.46 -43.97
C VAL A 3 29.08 -13.24 -42.52
N ASN A 4 29.49 -12.02 -42.20
CA ASN A 4 29.74 -11.58 -40.84
C ASN A 4 28.41 -11.09 -40.26
N LYS A 5 27.77 -11.89 -39.40
CA LYS A 5 26.64 -11.47 -38.56
C LYS A 5 26.82 -12.00 -37.14
N THR A 6 27.68 -11.34 -36.41
CA THR A 6 27.56 -11.23 -34.95
C THR A 6 26.75 -9.97 -34.67
N ASP A 7 25.42 -10.09 -34.82
CA ASP A 7 24.48 -9.16 -34.17
C ASP A 7 24.61 -9.44 -32.66
N ALA A 8 25.64 -8.86 -32.05
CA ALA A 8 25.79 -8.83 -30.62
C ALA A 8 24.54 -8.15 -30.04
N TYR A 9 23.79 -8.89 -29.24
CA TYR A 9 22.63 -8.37 -28.51
C TYR A 9 23.13 -7.23 -27.61
N GLU A 10 23.05 -5.97 -28.08
CA GLU A 10 23.32 -4.81 -27.24
C GLU A 10 22.28 -4.82 -26.12
N LYS A 11 22.73 -5.21 -24.92
CA LYS A 11 21.94 -5.09 -23.70
C LYS A 11 21.68 -3.60 -23.50
N LYS A 12 20.52 -3.12 -23.97
CA LYS A 12 20.09 -1.72 -23.81
C LYS A 12 20.33 -1.32 -22.36
N LYS A 13 21.16 -0.30 -22.17
CA LYS A 13 21.63 0.21 -20.87
C LYS A 13 20.52 0.98 -20.12
N TYR A 14 19.26 0.60 -20.31
CA TYR A 14 18.09 1.21 -19.70
C TYR A 14 17.50 0.20 -18.72
N ASN A 15 17.88 0.34 -17.45
CA ASN A 15 17.27 -0.40 -16.35
C ASN A 15 15.87 0.18 -16.13
N ASP A 16 14.91 -0.30 -16.91
CA ASP A 16 13.50 -0.10 -16.65
C ASP A 16 13.15 -0.73 -15.30
N PHE A 17 12.48 0.01 -14.42
CA PHE A 17 11.99 -0.46 -13.12
C PHE A 17 10.82 -1.46 -13.25
N GLY A 18 10.68 -2.10 -14.40
CA GLY A 18 9.50 -2.88 -14.78
C GLY A 18 8.27 -2.02 -15.05
N LEU A 19 8.44 -0.71 -15.27
CA LEU A 19 7.35 0.23 -15.56
C LEU A 19 6.97 0.21 -17.04
N GLY A 20 7.85 -0.27 -17.92
CA GLY A 20 7.61 -0.44 -19.35
C GLY A 20 7.69 0.89 -20.11
N GLU A 21 8.68 1.05 -21.00
CA GLU A 21 8.89 2.28 -21.80
C GLU A 21 7.61 2.77 -22.53
N LYS A 22 6.74 1.85 -22.96
CA LYS A 22 5.46 2.15 -23.63
C LYS A 22 4.32 2.43 -22.66
N ALA A 23 4.30 1.80 -21.50
CA ALA A 23 3.24 1.94 -20.50
C ALA A 23 3.35 3.27 -19.72
N THR A 24 4.48 3.96 -19.85
CA THR A 24 4.71 5.32 -19.33
C THR A 24 4.75 6.38 -20.44
N SER A 25 4.19 6.09 -21.62
CA SER A 25 4.31 7.00 -22.76
C SER A 25 3.46 8.27 -22.64
N GLY A 26 4.10 9.45 -22.59
CA GLY A 26 3.43 10.76 -22.57
C GLY A 26 3.68 11.63 -21.32
N HIS A 27 2.92 12.72 -21.22
CA HIS A 27 3.08 13.77 -20.20
C HIS A 27 2.27 13.51 -18.92
N TYR A 28 2.37 12.33 -18.33
CA TYR A 28 1.70 12.03 -17.06
C TYR A 28 2.70 11.60 -15.98
N ARG A 29 2.24 11.72 -14.75
CA ARG A 29 2.92 11.18 -13.57
C ARG A 29 2.65 9.67 -13.51
N VAL A 30 3.70 8.85 -13.39
CA VAL A 30 3.59 7.39 -13.33
C VAL A 30 3.25 6.92 -11.91
N ILE A 31 3.90 7.51 -10.92
CA ILE A 31 3.67 7.22 -9.50
C ILE A 31 3.17 8.49 -8.82
N ASN A 32 2.00 8.44 -8.20
CA ASN A 32 1.44 9.56 -7.44
C ASN A 32 2.31 9.88 -6.22
N LYS A 33 2.12 11.08 -5.66
CA LYS A 33 2.87 11.52 -4.47
C LYS A 33 2.62 10.62 -3.23
N ASP A 34 1.47 9.96 -3.19
CA ASP A 34 1.11 8.98 -2.16
C ASP A 34 1.68 7.57 -2.42
N GLY A 35 2.45 7.38 -3.50
CA GLY A 35 3.06 6.11 -3.88
C GLY A 35 2.17 5.17 -4.69
N THR A 36 0.92 5.55 -4.98
CA THR A 36 0.02 4.76 -5.83
C THR A 36 0.41 4.87 -7.30
N PHE A 37 0.24 3.79 -8.06
CA PHE A 37 0.47 3.83 -9.50
C PHE A 37 -0.70 4.53 -10.20
N ASN A 38 -0.40 5.50 -11.06
CA ASN A 38 -1.40 6.15 -11.91
C ASN A 38 -1.66 5.32 -13.17
N ILE A 39 -2.03 4.06 -12.98
CA ILE A 39 -2.22 3.08 -14.06
C ILE A 39 -3.62 2.48 -13.92
N LYS A 40 -4.42 2.60 -15.00
CA LYS A 40 -5.73 1.96 -15.09
C LYS A 40 -5.63 0.71 -15.97
N LYS A 41 -5.91 -0.46 -15.40
CA LYS A 41 -6.01 -1.71 -16.16
C LYS A 41 -7.43 -1.84 -16.72
N ASN A 42 -7.55 -1.82 -18.05
CA ASN A 42 -8.83 -2.01 -18.76
C ASN A 42 -8.97 -3.48 -19.20
N ASN A 43 -10.21 -3.94 -19.39
CA ASN A 43 -10.55 -5.28 -19.91
C ASN A 43 -10.02 -6.48 -19.11
N VAL A 44 -9.86 -6.35 -17.79
CA VAL A 44 -9.55 -7.49 -16.92
C VAL A 44 -10.83 -8.29 -16.67
N PRO A 45 -10.87 -9.60 -16.97
CA PRO A 45 -12.03 -10.46 -16.67
C PRO A 45 -12.43 -10.36 -15.20
N LEU A 46 -13.74 -10.39 -14.91
CA LEU A 46 -14.25 -10.20 -13.55
C LEU A 46 -13.66 -11.23 -12.55
N LEU A 47 -13.56 -12.49 -12.96
CA LEU A 47 -13.02 -13.58 -12.15
C LEU A 47 -11.54 -13.39 -11.82
N GLU A 48 -10.74 -12.87 -12.75
CA GLU A 48 -9.31 -12.58 -12.53
C GLU A 48 -9.12 -11.32 -11.68
N LYS A 49 -10.07 -10.39 -11.72
CA LYS A 49 -10.06 -9.17 -10.93
C LYS A 49 -10.39 -9.43 -9.45
N ILE A 50 -11.17 -10.48 -9.16
CA ILE A 50 -11.60 -10.83 -7.81
C ILE A 50 -10.53 -11.72 -7.16
N ASN A 51 -9.51 -11.09 -6.60
CA ASN A 51 -8.71 -11.74 -5.57
C ASN A 51 -9.44 -11.58 -4.23
N PHE A 52 -10.27 -12.56 -3.87
CA PHE A 52 -11.14 -12.52 -2.70
C PHE A 52 -10.38 -12.21 -1.40
N PHE A 53 -9.24 -12.87 -1.19
CA PHE A 53 -8.39 -12.64 -0.03
C PHE A 53 -7.85 -11.20 -0.01
N HIS A 54 -7.28 -10.72 -1.12
CA HIS A 54 -6.77 -9.36 -1.19
C HIS A 54 -7.90 -8.34 -0.97
N ALA A 55 -9.08 -8.55 -1.55
CA ALA A 55 -10.23 -7.66 -1.37
C ALA A 55 -10.66 -7.57 0.10
N LEU A 56 -10.79 -8.70 0.78
CA LEU A 56 -11.15 -8.73 2.19
C LEU A 56 -10.08 -8.11 3.10
N VAL A 57 -8.79 -8.30 2.81
CA VAL A 57 -7.71 -7.72 3.64
C VAL A 57 -7.51 -6.22 3.36
N SER A 58 -7.78 -5.76 2.13
CA SER A 58 -7.54 -4.37 1.72
C SER A 58 -8.73 -3.42 1.90
N MET A 59 -9.95 -3.92 2.10
CA MET A 59 -11.13 -3.05 2.29
C MET A 59 -11.03 -2.21 3.57
N SER A 60 -11.80 -1.12 3.68
CA SER A 60 -11.87 -0.33 4.91
C SER A 60 -12.50 -1.13 6.05
N TRP A 61 -12.11 -0.83 7.30
CA TRP A 61 -12.64 -1.51 8.49
C TRP A 61 -14.18 -1.49 8.57
N SER A 62 -14.80 -0.35 8.27
CA SER A 62 -16.26 -0.21 8.25
C SER A 62 -16.93 -1.15 7.25
N LYS A 63 -16.39 -1.24 6.02
CA LYS A 63 -16.92 -2.13 4.98
C LYS A 63 -16.74 -3.60 5.36
N PHE A 64 -15.62 -3.95 5.97
CA PHE A 64 -15.36 -5.30 6.45
C PHE A 64 -16.34 -5.71 7.55
N LEU A 65 -16.52 -4.88 8.58
CA LEU A 65 -17.46 -5.15 9.67
C LEU A 65 -18.90 -5.27 9.16
N LEU A 66 -19.31 -4.37 8.26
CA LEU A 66 -20.64 -4.44 7.64
C LEU A 66 -20.82 -5.72 6.82
N LEU A 67 -19.79 -6.15 6.09
CA LEU A 67 -19.83 -7.40 5.32
C LEU A 67 -19.99 -8.62 6.26
N VAL A 68 -19.19 -8.69 7.33
CA VAL A 68 -19.30 -9.78 8.32
C VAL A 68 -20.69 -9.82 8.95
N LEU A 69 -21.21 -8.65 9.35
CA LEU A 69 -22.54 -8.54 9.93
C LEU A 69 -23.64 -8.95 8.93
N ALA A 70 -23.54 -8.48 7.68
CA ALA A 70 -24.48 -8.84 6.62
C ALA A 70 -24.44 -10.35 6.32
N THR A 71 -23.26 -10.96 6.22
CA THR A 71 -23.12 -12.40 6.05
C THR A 71 -23.75 -13.17 7.23
N TYR A 72 -23.51 -12.73 8.47
CA TYR A 72 -24.14 -13.31 9.65
C TYR A 72 -25.68 -13.27 9.55
N PHE A 73 -26.27 -12.10 9.26
CA PHE A 73 -27.72 -11.99 9.09
C PHE A 73 -28.25 -12.86 7.94
N CYS A 74 -27.60 -12.86 6.78
CA CYS A 74 -28.01 -13.65 5.63
C CYS A 74 -27.99 -15.15 5.91
N VAL A 75 -26.95 -15.65 6.60
CA VAL A 75 -26.86 -17.07 6.95
C VAL A 75 -27.95 -17.44 7.95
N ASN A 76 -28.20 -16.60 8.97
CA ASN A 76 -29.28 -16.89 9.93
C ASN A 76 -30.67 -16.85 9.28
N LEU A 77 -30.91 -15.93 8.35
CA LEU A 77 -32.15 -15.89 7.57
C LEU A 77 -32.32 -17.17 6.73
N LEU A 78 -31.25 -17.65 6.10
CA LEU A 78 -31.27 -18.89 5.33
C LEU A 78 -31.62 -20.10 6.20
N PHE A 79 -30.97 -20.26 7.36
CA PHE A 79 -31.24 -21.37 8.26
C PHE A 79 -32.63 -21.27 8.91
N ALA A 80 -33.08 -20.08 9.30
CA ALA A 80 -34.45 -19.84 9.75
C ALA A 80 -35.48 -20.30 8.70
N SER A 81 -35.27 -19.96 7.43
CA SER A 81 -36.12 -20.44 6.33
C SER A 81 -36.07 -21.96 6.20
N ILE A 82 -34.90 -22.59 6.33
CA ILE A 82 -34.77 -24.07 6.30
C ILE A 82 -35.55 -24.71 7.46
N TYR A 83 -35.47 -24.16 8.67
CA TYR A 83 -36.23 -24.68 9.82
C TYR A 83 -37.73 -24.59 9.62
N ILE A 84 -38.23 -23.47 9.08
CA ILE A 84 -39.65 -23.31 8.75
C ILE A 84 -40.07 -24.30 7.64
N LEU A 85 -39.22 -24.53 6.64
CA LEU A 85 -39.48 -25.52 5.58
C LEU A 85 -39.50 -26.96 6.07
N ILE A 86 -38.69 -27.31 7.07
CA ILE A 86 -38.69 -28.62 7.74
C ILE A 86 -39.97 -28.81 8.56
N GLY A 87 -40.60 -27.72 8.99
CA GLY A 87 -41.78 -27.71 9.83
C GLY A 87 -41.43 -27.26 11.24
N ILE A 88 -42.13 -26.22 11.71
CA ILE A 88 -41.90 -25.59 13.01
C ILE A 88 -42.16 -26.57 14.17
N GLU A 89 -42.96 -27.61 13.94
CA GLU A 89 -43.21 -28.70 14.88
C GLU A 89 -41.94 -29.50 15.25
N ASN A 90 -40.88 -29.40 14.46
CA ASN A 90 -39.59 -30.02 14.75
C ASN A 90 -38.68 -29.14 15.63
N LEU A 91 -39.15 -27.95 16.01
CA LEU A 91 -38.51 -27.05 16.98
C LEU A 91 -39.40 -26.94 18.22
N THR A 92 -38.87 -27.33 19.39
CA THR A 92 -39.55 -27.11 20.67
C THR A 92 -39.30 -25.71 21.19
N GLY A 93 -40.17 -25.22 22.08
CA GLY A 93 -39.98 -23.92 22.74
C GLY A 93 -40.32 -22.70 21.88
N ILE A 94 -40.97 -22.91 20.74
CA ILE A 94 -41.59 -21.87 19.91
C ILE A 94 -42.96 -21.53 20.49
N TYR A 95 -43.19 -20.25 20.82
CA TYR A 95 -44.44 -19.75 21.38
C TYR A 95 -45.24 -18.90 20.39
N GLY A 96 -44.60 -18.46 19.30
CA GLY A 96 -45.24 -17.69 18.23
C GLY A 96 -46.45 -18.38 17.64
N THR A 97 -47.55 -17.64 17.48
CA THR A 97 -48.80 -18.13 16.90
C THR A 97 -48.94 -17.75 15.44
N THR A 98 -48.31 -16.64 15.03
CA THR A 98 -48.26 -16.20 13.63
C THR A 98 -47.00 -16.72 12.92
N THR A 99 -47.07 -16.86 11.60
CA THR A 99 -45.92 -17.30 10.79
C THR A 99 -44.71 -16.36 10.93
N ILE A 100 -44.95 -15.05 11.14
CA ILE A 100 -43.89 -14.05 11.34
C ILE A 100 -43.22 -14.25 12.69
N GLU A 101 -43.98 -14.44 13.77
CA GLU A 101 -43.43 -14.72 15.10
C GLU A 101 -42.60 -16.01 15.09
N GLN A 102 -43.12 -17.08 14.48
CA GLN A 102 -42.41 -18.35 14.34
C GLN A 102 -41.11 -18.21 13.54
N PHE A 103 -41.11 -17.42 12.46
CA PHE A 103 -39.91 -17.15 11.69
C PHE A 103 -38.86 -16.37 12.50
N ILE A 104 -39.29 -15.37 13.27
CA ILE A 104 -38.40 -14.58 14.13
C ILE A 104 -37.78 -15.46 15.22
N GLU A 105 -38.57 -16.33 15.86
CA GLU A 105 -38.06 -17.26 16.87
C GLU A 105 -37.11 -18.30 16.25
N ALA A 106 -37.41 -18.82 15.06
CA ALA A 106 -36.49 -19.70 14.30
C ALA A 106 -35.20 -18.98 13.89
N PHE A 107 -35.26 -17.69 13.54
CA PHE A 107 -34.09 -16.86 13.29
C PHE A 107 -33.23 -16.70 14.54
N PHE A 108 -33.84 -16.47 15.71
CA PHE A 108 -33.08 -16.41 16.96
C PHE A 108 -32.50 -17.76 17.35
N PHE A 109 -33.19 -18.87 17.08
CA PHE A 109 -32.65 -20.21 17.27
C PHE A 109 -31.41 -20.45 16.38
N SER A 110 -31.50 -20.11 15.10
CA SER A 110 -30.37 -20.15 14.16
C SER A 110 -29.20 -19.28 14.65
N ALA A 111 -29.47 -18.03 15.04
CA ALA A 111 -28.49 -17.13 15.61
C ALA A 111 -27.77 -17.69 16.85
N GLN A 112 -28.49 -18.38 17.74
CA GLN A 112 -27.92 -19.05 18.91
C GLN A 112 -27.13 -20.30 18.55
N THR A 113 -27.56 -21.03 17.53
CA THR A 113 -26.95 -22.28 17.07
C THR A 113 -25.63 -22.00 16.36
N ILE A 114 -25.61 -21.08 15.39
CA ILE A 114 -24.40 -20.74 14.63
C ILE A 114 -23.29 -20.11 15.50
N THR A 115 -23.68 -19.36 16.55
CA THR A 115 -22.75 -18.74 17.52
C THR A 115 -22.39 -19.66 18.68
N THR A 116 -22.95 -20.87 18.71
CA THR A 116 -22.79 -21.84 19.81
C THR A 116 -23.20 -21.28 21.18
N LEU A 117 -24.08 -20.27 21.22
CA LEU A 117 -24.62 -19.67 22.45
C LEU A 117 -25.59 -20.63 23.15
N GLY A 118 -26.54 -21.17 22.38
CA GLY A 118 -27.46 -22.22 22.82
C GLY A 118 -28.13 -22.01 24.18
N TYR A 119 -28.92 -20.93 24.36
CA TYR A 119 -29.63 -20.68 25.63
C TYR A 119 -30.59 -21.80 26.05
N GLY A 120 -30.97 -22.67 25.11
CA GLY A 120 -31.74 -23.90 25.39
C GLY A 120 -33.25 -23.70 25.46
N GLN A 121 -33.77 -22.49 25.20
CA GLN A 121 -35.21 -22.26 25.10
C GLN A 121 -35.80 -22.97 23.88
N VAL A 122 -35.18 -22.81 22.71
CA VAL A 122 -35.58 -23.46 21.46
C VAL A 122 -34.59 -24.58 21.14
N ALA A 123 -35.10 -25.76 20.81
CA ALA A 123 -34.26 -26.93 20.52
C ALA A 123 -34.85 -27.80 19.38
N PRO A 124 -33.99 -28.45 18.57
CA PRO A 124 -34.44 -29.35 17.51
C PRO A 124 -34.79 -30.73 18.07
N THR A 125 -35.93 -31.30 17.68
CA THR A 125 -36.38 -32.64 18.12
C THR A 125 -36.40 -33.68 17.01
N GLY A 126 -36.64 -33.27 15.76
CA GLY A 126 -36.64 -34.16 14.59
C GLY A 126 -35.24 -34.48 14.07
N ILE A 127 -35.06 -35.65 13.42
CA ILE A 127 -33.78 -36.06 12.83
C ILE A 127 -33.28 -35.00 11.83
N LEU A 128 -34.16 -34.50 10.95
CA LEU A 128 -33.80 -33.49 9.95
C LEU A 128 -33.37 -32.17 10.60
N ALA A 129 -34.14 -31.68 11.58
CA ALA A 129 -33.81 -30.46 12.32
C ALA A 129 -32.48 -30.57 13.07
N ASN A 130 -32.21 -31.74 13.68
CA ASN A 130 -30.94 -32.01 14.36
C ASN A 130 -29.75 -32.04 13.39
N ILE A 131 -29.89 -32.66 12.21
CA ILE A 131 -28.84 -32.67 11.18
C ILE A 131 -28.55 -31.24 10.70
N VAL A 132 -29.59 -30.43 10.48
CA VAL A 132 -29.43 -29.03 10.07
C VAL A 132 -28.76 -28.22 11.18
N ALA A 133 -29.19 -28.34 12.43
CA ALA A 133 -28.60 -27.62 13.57
C ALA A 133 -27.13 -28.02 13.81
N ALA A 134 -26.80 -29.31 13.69
CA ALA A 134 -25.42 -29.78 13.78
C ALA A 134 -24.55 -29.22 12.63
N THR A 135 -25.09 -29.20 11.41
CA THR A 135 -24.42 -28.65 10.23
C THR A 135 -24.21 -27.14 10.37
N GLU A 136 -25.23 -26.42 10.82
CA GLU A 136 -25.20 -24.99 11.10
C GLU A 136 -24.13 -24.66 12.15
N SER A 137 -24.10 -25.40 13.25
CA SER A 137 -23.11 -25.23 14.32
C SER A 137 -21.69 -25.44 13.80
N MET A 138 -21.46 -26.48 12.99
CA MET A 138 -20.16 -26.76 12.38
C MET A 138 -19.72 -25.64 11.43
N LEU A 139 -20.63 -25.16 10.57
CA LEU A 139 -20.38 -24.05 9.65
C LEU A 139 -20.13 -22.74 10.39
N GLY A 140 -20.86 -22.49 11.48
CA GLY A 140 -20.65 -21.35 12.36
C GLY A 140 -19.26 -21.35 12.95
N LEU A 141 -18.84 -22.45 13.57
CA LEU A 141 -17.50 -22.61 14.14
C LEU A 141 -16.40 -22.33 13.10
N LEU A 142 -16.50 -22.94 11.91
CA LEU A 142 -15.56 -22.70 10.82
C LEU A 142 -15.59 -21.24 10.33
N GLY A 143 -16.79 -20.66 10.22
CA GLY A 143 -16.99 -19.27 9.83
C GLY A 143 -16.34 -18.28 10.80
N PHE A 144 -16.51 -18.48 12.11
CA PHE A 144 -15.86 -17.67 13.14
C PHE A 144 -14.34 -17.82 13.12
N ALA A 145 -13.83 -19.04 12.92
CA ALA A 145 -12.40 -19.27 12.79
C ALA A 145 -11.81 -18.50 11.58
N LEU A 146 -12.48 -18.57 10.41
CA LEU A 146 -12.08 -17.82 9.21
C LEU A 146 -12.19 -16.31 9.43
N ALA A 147 -13.30 -15.81 9.99
CA ALA A 147 -13.48 -14.38 10.26
C ALA A 147 -12.39 -13.85 11.20
N THR A 148 -12.08 -14.59 12.26
CA THR A 148 -11.00 -14.26 13.20
C THR A 148 -9.64 -14.25 12.51
N GLY A 149 -9.34 -15.26 11.68
CA GLY A 149 -8.12 -15.30 10.87
C GLY A 149 -8.01 -14.11 9.91
N MET A 150 -9.12 -13.69 9.31
CA MET A 150 -9.16 -12.49 8.45
C MET A 150 -8.94 -11.20 9.23
N VAL A 151 -9.51 -11.08 10.43
CA VAL A 151 -9.26 -9.96 11.34
C VAL A 151 -7.78 -9.88 11.69
N TYR A 152 -7.16 -11.00 12.07
CA TYR A 152 -5.71 -11.07 12.30
C TYR A 152 -4.91 -10.69 11.06
N GLY A 153 -5.23 -11.25 9.89
CA GLY A 153 -4.54 -10.92 8.63
C GLY A 153 -4.63 -9.44 8.26
N ARG A 154 -5.70 -8.75 8.66
CA ARG A 154 -5.87 -7.30 8.49
C ARG A 154 -5.02 -6.48 9.46
N PHE A 155 -4.93 -6.90 10.73
CA PHE A 155 -4.08 -6.25 11.73
C PHE A 155 -2.59 -6.48 11.48
N SER A 156 -2.23 -7.66 11.02
CA SER A 156 -0.84 -8.09 10.78
C SER A 156 -0.28 -7.63 9.45
N LYS A 157 -1.01 -6.78 8.70
CA LYS A 157 -0.52 -6.20 7.45
C LYS A 157 0.35 -4.97 7.78
N PRO A 158 1.67 -5.03 7.55
CA PRO A 158 2.53 -3.89 7.81
C PRO A 158 2.27 -2.79 6.77
N ALA A 159 2.38 -1.54 7.19
CA ALA A 159 2.24 -0.38 6.32
C ALA A 159 3.32 0.64 6.63
N ALA A 160 4.33 0.74 5.75
CA ALA A 160 5.33 1.81 5.80
C ALA A 160 4.71 3.14 5.36
N LYS A 161 4.05 3.83 6.29
CA LYS A 161 3.61 5.21 6.10
C LYS A 161 4.75 6.19 6.36
N LEU A 162 5.83 6.04 5.58
CA LEU A 162 6.91 7.02 5.54
C LEU A 162 6.37 8.34 5.00
N LYS A 163 6.83 9.44 5.60
CA LYS A 163 6.52 10.79 5.14
C LYS A 163 7.71 11.33 4.37
N TYR A 164 7.48 11.72 3.13
CA TYR A 164 8.47 12.37 2.27
C TYR A 164 8.30 13.89 2.29
N SER A 165 9.34 14.64 1.96
CA SER A 165 9.21 16.07 1.67
C SER A 165 8.32 16.28 0.44
N LYS A 166 7.53 17.36 0.45
CA LYS A 166 6.64 17.74 -0.67
C LYS A 166 7.46 18.09 -1.90
N SER A 167 8.48 18.93 -1.70
CA SER A 167 9.46 19.31 -2.71
C SER A 167 10.78 18.56 -2.50
N ALA A 168 11.49 18.34 -3.60
CA ALA A 168 12.92 18.05 -3.58
C ALA A 168 13.69 19.35 -3.82
N VAL A 169 14.97 19.36 -3.48
CA VAL A 169 15.83 20.54 -3.66
C VAL A 169 17.07 20.19 -4.47
N ILE A 170 17.55 21.16 -5.24
CA ILE A 170 18.92 21.19 -5.74
C ILE A 170 19.67 22.21 -4.90
N ALA A 171 20.67 21.72 -4.17
CA ALA A 171 21.39 22.45 -3.14
C ALA A 171 22.90 22.25 -3.31
N PRO A 172 23.75 23.16 -2.76
CA PRO A 172 25.18 22.91 -2.66
C PRO A 172 25.44 21.65 -1.79
N TYR A 173 26.35 20.81 -2.27
CA TYR A 173 26.78 19.57 -1.62
C TYR A 173 28.29 19.41 -1.75
N LYS A 174 29.02 19.73 -0.67
CA LYS A 174 30.49 19.87 -0.69
C LYS A 174 30.88 20.85 -1.80
N ASP A 175 31.79 20.46 -2.69
CA ASP A 175 32.28 21.28 -3.80
C ASP A 175 31.38 21.22 -5.06
N ILE A 176 30.33 20.38 -5.07
CA ILE A 176 29.42 20.19 -6.21
C ILE A 176 27.97 20.49 -5.79
N ASN A 177 27.00 20.35 -6.70
CA ASN A 177 25.59 20.41 -6.35
C ASN A 177 25.01 19.01 -6.13
N GLY A 178 23.92 18.91 -5.38
CA GLY A 178 23.23 17.65 -5.10
C GLY A 178 21.72 17.79 -5.23
N PHE A 179 21.07 16.76 -5.77
CA PHE A 179 19.63 16.59 -5.69
C PHE A 179 19.29 15.91 -4.36
N MET A 180 18.40 16.51 -3.57
CA MET A 180 18.10 16.06 -2.22
C MET A 180 16.60 16.03 -1.94
N PHE A 181 16.16 15.04 -1.16
CA PHE A 181 14.82 15.00 -0.58
C PHE A 181 14.87 14.32 0.79
N ARG A 182 13.84 14.55 1.61
CA ARG A 182 13.80 14.01 2.98
C ARG A 182 12.76 12.92 3.12
N VAL A 183 13.06 11.97 4.00
CA VAL A 183 12.14 10.95 4.47
C VAL A 183 12.21 10.85 6.00
N VAL A 184 11.07 10.67 6.64
CA VAL A 184 10.95 10.46 8.08
C VAL A 184 9.95 9.35 8.36
N ASN A 185 10.16 8.58 9.42
CA ASN A 185 9.13 7.72 9.98
C ASN A 185 8.30 8.54 11.00
N PRO A 186 7.03 8.89 10.72
CA PRO A 186 6.19 9.58 11.68
C PRO A 186 5.68 8.64 12.80
N HIS A 187 5.84 7.33 12.64
CA HIS A 187 5.36 6.34 13.61
C HIS A 187 6.46 5.97 14.62
N GLY A 188 6.03 5.53 15.81
CA GLY A 188 6.93 5.13 16.89
C GLY A 188 7.56 3.74 16.74
N ASN A 189 7.21 2.99 15.69
CA ASN A 189 7.87 1.72 15.39
C ASN A 189 9.25 1.96 14.77
N GLN A 190 10.14 0.98 14.93
CA GLN A 190 11.46 1.05 14.33
C GLN A 190 11.44 0.46 12.92
N LEU A 191 12.01 1.21 11.98
CA LEU A 191 12.34 0.72 10.66
C LEU A 191 13.83 0.47 10.59
N LEU A 192 14.20 -0.73 10.17
CA LEU A 192 15.57 -1.20 10.05
C LEU A 192 15.92 -1.43 8.58
N GLU A 193 17.22 -1.51 8.27
CA GLU A 193 17.72 -1.92 6.95
C GLU A 193 17.06 -1.15 5.79
N LEU A 194 17.01 0.18 5.91
CA LEU A 194 16.40 1.01 4.90
C LEU A 194 17.30 1.07 3.67
N GLU A 195 16.71 0.82 2.51
CA GLU A 195 17.36 0.85 1.20
C GLU A 195 16.56 1.78 0.28
N ALA A 196 17.22 2.81 -0.26
CA ALA A 196 16.65 3.75 -1.20
C ALA A 196 17.16 3.47 -2.61
N THR A 197 16.24 3.40 -3.56
CA THR A 197 16.53 3.36 -5.00
C THR A 197 15.83 4.52 -5.67
N VAL A 198 16.59 5.30 -6.44
CA VAL A 198 16.07 6.49 -7.10
C VAL A 198 16.41 6.43 -8.58
N ALA A 199 15.48 6.85 -9.42
CA ALA A 199 15.72 6.98 -10.85
C ALA A 199 15.06 8.21 -11.43
N LEU A 200 15.75 8.81 -12.39
CA LEU A 200 15.24 9.90 -13.20
C LEU A 200 14.58 9.32 -14.46
N SER A 201 13.33 9.68 -14.68
CA SER A 201 12.58 9.39 -15.89
C SER A 201 12.44 10.65 -16.73
N MET A 202 12.81 10.58 -18.01
CA MET A 202 12.70 11.69 -18.96
C MET A 202 12.06 11.23 -20.26
N LEU A 203 11.27 12.10 -20.87
CA LEU A 203 10.74 11.90 -22.21
C LEU A 203 11.89 11.90 -23.24
N ARG A 204 11.85 10.94 -24.16
CA ARG A 204 12.79 10.88 -25.28
C ARG A 204 12.43 11.94 -26.31
N GLU A 205 13.44 12.59 -26.87
CA GLU A 205 13.23 13.58 -27.94
C GLU A 205 12.46 12.96 -29.12
N ASN A 206 11.47 13.70 -29.63
CA ASN A 206 10.61 13.30 -30.76
C ASN A 206 9.89 11.96 -30.57
N SER A 207 9.67 11.52 -29.33
CA SER A 207 8.96 10.29 -29.02
C SER A 207 8.12 10.44 -27.76
N ASN A 208 7.05 9.67 -27.66
CA ASN A 208 6.29 9.56 -26.42
C ASN A 208 6.94 8.60 -25.41
N LEU A 209 8.03 7.92 -25.76
CA LEU A 209 8.69 6.96 -24.87
C LEU A 209 9.52 7.67 -23.79
N ARG A 210 9.63 7.05 -22.63
CA ARG A 210 10.48 7.53 -21.52
C ARG A 210 11.74 6.69 -21.38
N ASN A 211 12.85 7.36 -21.09
CA ASN A 211 14.10 6.73 -20.68
C ASN A 211 14.23 6.80 -19.15
N PHE A 212 14.76 5.74 -18.54
CA PHE A 212 14.98 5.66 -17.09
C PHE A 212 16.48 5.59 -16.80
N PHE A 213 16.93 6.48 -15.92
CA PHE A 213 18.32 6.61 -15.51
C PHE A 213 18.42 6.38 -14.00
N PRO A 214 19.02 5.28 -13.54
CA PRO A 214 19.26 5.09 -12.11
C PRO A 214 20.20 6.20 -11.60
N LEU A 215 19.90 6.73 -10.41
CA LEU A 215 20.70 7.77 -9.77
C LEU A 215 21.55 7.15 -8.67
N GLU A 216 22.87 7.39 -8.72
CA GLU A 216 23.79 6.97 -7.67
C GLU A 216 23.61 7.84 -6.42
N LEU A 217 23.28 7.21 -5.28
CA LEU A 217 23.10 7.94 -4.03
C LEU A 217 24.42 7.99 -3.26
N GLU A 218 24.67 9.09 -2.53
CA GLU A 218 25.78 9.18 -1.58
C GLU A 218 25.74 8.00 -0.60
N ARG A 219 24.52 7.68 -0.16
CA ARG A 219 24.21 6.54 0.68
C ARG A 219 22.92 5.93 0.19
N SER A 220 22.97 4.71 -0.32
CA SER A 220 21.79 3.96 -0.76
C SER A 220 21.11 3.20 0.38
N GLN A 221 21.81 2.97 1.50
CA GLN A 221 21.29 2.20 2.63
C GLN A 221 21.67 2.76 4.00
N VAL A 222 20.77 2.62 4.97
CA VAL A 222 20.98 2.97 6.38
C VAL A 222 20.41 1.90 7.28
N VAL A 223 21.11 1.60 8.37
CA VAL A 223 20.63 0.58 9.33
C VAL A 223 19.43 1.10 10.13
N PHE A 224 19.45 2.38 10.52
CA PHE A 224 18.43 2.99 11.38
C PHE A 224 17.92 4.31 10.80
N LEU A 225 16.61 4.58 11.00
CA LEU A 225 15.98 5.88 10.75
C LEU A 225 15.37 6.45 12.05
N PRO A 226 16.19 6.89 13.02
CA PRO A 226 15.67 7.46 14.27
C PRO A 226 15.06 8.86 14.09
N ALA A 227 15.39 9.53 12.99
CA ALA A 227 15.07 10.91 12.70
C ALA A 227 14.61 11.07 11.24
N ALA A 228 14.94 12.20 10.62
CA ALA A 228 14.84 12.35 9.17
C ALA A 228 16.13 11.88 8.49
N TRP A 229 15.99 11.20 7.36
CA TRP A 229 17.08 10.91 6.44
C TRP A 229 16.95 11.81 5.21
N THR A 230 17.98 12.62 4.97
CA THR A 230 18.14 13.33 3.71
C THR A 230 18.84 12.40 2.73
N ILE A 231 18.15 12.03 1.66
CA ILE A 231 18.70 11.22 0.58
C ILE A 231 19.32 12.17 -0.43
N VAL A 232 20.59 11.94 -0.77
CA VAL A 232 21.39 12.82 -1.61
C VAL A 232 21.86 12.04 -2.84
N HIS A 233 21.56 12.57 -4.01
CA HIS A 233 22.21 12.21 -5.27
C HIS A 233 23.23 13.32 -5.62
N PRO A 234 24.54 13.05 -5.50
CA PRO A 234 25.56 13.99 -5.93
C PRO A 234 25.51 14.18 -7.46
N ILE A 235 25.45 15.43 -7.94
CA ILE A 235 25.42 15.75 -9.36
C ILE A 235 26.86 15.83 -9.87
N THR A 236 27.45 14.67 -10.15
CA THR A 236 28.78 14.53 -10.77
C THR A 236 28.70 14.68 -12.29
N GLU A 237 29.84 14.72 -12.99
CA GLU A 237 29.89 14.80 -14.45
C GLU A 237 29.19 13.64 -15.18
N THR A 238 29.09 12.48 -14.53
CA THR A 238 28.41 11.28 -15.05
C THR A 238 26.92 11.24 -14.72
N SER A 239 26.44 12.15 -13.87
CA SER A 239 25.03 12.22 -13.49
C SER A 239 24.16 12.64 -14.67
N PRO A 240 22.96 12.05 -14.85
CA PRO A 240 22.02 12.52 -15.86
C PRO A 240 21.47 13.92 -15.55
N PHE A 241 21.65 14.44 -14.32
CA PHE A 241 21.36 15.84 -13.97
C PHE A 241 22.46 16.82 -14.39
N TYR A 242 23.64 16.32 -14.75
CA TYR A 242 24.75 17.19 -15.11
C TYR A 242 24.40 18.02 -16.35
N LYS A 243 24.57 19.34 -16.25
CA LYS A 243 24.22 20.33 -17.27
C LYS A 243 22.74 20.42 -17.64
N LEU A 244 21.83 19.75 -16.94
CA LEU A 244 20.40 19.96 -17.16
C LEU A 244 19.94 21.26 -16.51
N SER A 245 19.24 22.11 -17.25
CA SER A 245 18.58 23.29 -16.69
C SER A 245 17.17 22.96 -16.17
N LYS A 246 16.59 23.88 -15.38
CA LYS A 246 15.19 23.77 -14.94
C LYS A 246 14.23 23.70 -16.13
N GLU A 247 14.49 24.49 -17.17
CA GLU A 247 13.70 24.54 -18.40
C GLU A 247 13.81 23.23 -19.19
N GLU A 248 14.99 22.63 -19.24
CA GLU A 248 15.19 21.34 -19.91
C GLU A 248 14.46 20.20 -19.20
N LEU A 249 14.45 20.19 -17.85
CA LEU A 249 13.65 19.23 -17.07
C LEU A 249 12.16 19.37 -17.35
N MET A 250 11.68 20.60 -17.59
CA MET A 250 10.29 20.86 -17.97
C MET A 250 10.00 20.33 -19.38
N ILE A 251 10.86 20.64 -20.38
CA ILE A 251 10.70 20.17 -21.76
C ILE A 251 10.72 18.64 -21.84
N LYS A 252 11.60 17.99 -21.06
CA LYS A 252 11.73 16.54 -21.00
C LYS A 252 10.73 15.86 -20.04
N ASP A 253 9.78 16.61 -19.47
CA ASP A 253 8.80 16.16 -18.47
C ASP A 253 9.43 15.23 -17.41
N ALA A 254 10.49 15.71 -16.77
CA ALA A 254 11.27 14.92 -15.83
C ALA A 254 10.42 14.48 -14.62
N GLU A 255 10.55 13.21 -14.25
CA GLU A 255 9.97 12.61 -13.06
C GLU A 255 11.03 11.79 -12.33
N ILE A 256 11.30 12.13 -11.07
CA ILE A 256 12.17 11.35 -10.21
C ILE A 256 11.29 10.34 -9.48
N ILE A 257 11.58 9.07 -9.67
CA ILE A 257 10.90 7.95 -9.02
C ILE A 257 11.76 7.50 -7.84
N VAL A 258 11.15 7.44 -6.66
CA VAL A 258 11.78 7.00 -5.42
C VAL A 258 11.09 5.74 -4.94
N THR A 259 11.88 4.72 -4.66
CA THR A 259 11.44 3.53 -3.94
C THR A 259 12.29 3.37 -2.69
N LEU A 260 11.64 3.17 -1.56
CA LEU A 260 12.29 2.86 -0.30
C LEU A 260 11.80 1.50 0.20
N LYS A 261 12.73 0.61 0.51
CA LYS A 261 12.51 -0.65 1.19
C LYS A 261 12.99 -0.50 2.62
N ALA A 262 12.28 -1.06 3.58
CA ALA A 262 12.70 -1.14 4.97
C ALA A 262 12.20 -2.44 5.59
N PHE A 263 12.79 -2.86 6.70
CA PHE A 263 12.27 -3.92 7.54
C PHE A 263 11.49 -3.32 8.71
N ASP A 264 10.23 -3.68 8.86
CA ASP A 264 9.40 -3.28 10.00
C ASP A 264 9.59 -4.28 11.14
N ASP A 265 10.23 -3.83 12.22
CA ASP A 265 10.54 -4.69 13.38
C ASP A 265 9.27 -5.23 14.05
N THR A 266 8.19 -4.43 14.09
CA THR A 266 6.94 -4.81 14.76
C THR A 266 6.25 -6.00 14.09
N PHE A 267 6.31 -6.08 12.76
CA PHE A 267 5.69 -7.15 12.00
C PHE A 267 6.70 -8.16 11.45
N SER A 268 7.99 -7.93 11.67
CA SER A 268 9.10 -8.73 11.14
C SER A 268 9.00 -8.97 9.63
N GLN A 269 8.65 -7.92 8.88
CA GLN A 269 8.39 -7.99 7.44
C GLN A 269 9.03 -6.84 6.69
N SER A 270 9.46 -7.09 5.44
CA SER A 270 9.87 -6.03 4.54
C SER A 270 8.67 -5.23 4.04
N VAL A 271 8.78 -3.91 4.17
CA VAL A 271 7.81 -2.92 3.73
C VAL A 271 8.41 -2.07 2.62
N TYR A 272 7.55 -1.62 1.70
CA TYR A 272 7.94 -0.79 0.57
C TYR A 272 7.11 0.48 0.57
N SER A 273 7.79 1.61 0.38
CA SER A 273 7.17 2.91 0.17
C SER A 273 7.71 3.54 -1.11
N ARG A 274 6.87 4.33 -1.76
CA ARG A 274 7.16 4.92 -3.08
C ARG A 274 6.68 6.35 -3.10
N THR A 275 7.38 7.20 -3.83
CA THR A 275 6.92 8.56 -4.16
C THR A 275 7.53 8.99 -5.49
N SER A 276 7.03 10.07 -6.06
CA SER A 276 7.68 10.75 -7.17
C SER A 276 7.87 12.24 -6.90
N TYR A 277 8.78 12.86 -7.66
CA TYR A 277 8.93 14.31 -7.76
C TYR A 277 8.90 14.69 -9.25
N LYS A 278 7.94 15.52 -9.64
CA LYS A 278 7.94 16.14 -10.98
C LYS A 278 8.90 17.31 -11.01
N TYR A 279 9.33 17.73 -12.21
CA TYR A 279 10.17 18.92 -12.39
C TYR A 279 9.66 20.17 -11.66
N SER A 280 8.33 20.34 -11.52
CA SER A 280 7.69 21.46 -10.82
C SER A 280 7.80 21.39 -9.30
N GLU A 281 8.13 20.22 -8.74
CA GLU A 281 8.31 19.97 -7.31
C GLU A 281 9.81 19.96 -6.92
N ILE A 282 10.67 20.51 -7.78
CA ILE A 282 12.11 20.65 -7.53
C ILE A 282 12.44 22.13 -7.35
N GLU A 283 12.90 22.48 -6.16
CA GLU A 283 13.33 23.82 -5.81
C GLU A 283 14.85 23.96 -6.04
N TRP A 284 15.24 24.90 -6.91
CA TRP A 284 16.64 25.16 -7.25
C TRP A 284 17.20 26.25 -6.35
N GLY A 285 18.43 26.07 -5.86
CA GLY A 285 19.07 27.07 -4.99
C GLY A 285 18.41 27.17 -3.62
N ALA A 286 17.91 26.04 -3.11
CA ALA A 286 17.29 25.93 -1.81
C ALA A 286 17.95 24.79 -1.04
N LYS A 287 18.12 24.92 0.27
CA LYS A 287 18.58 23.84 1.15
C LYS A 287 17.58 23.63 2.26
N PHE A 288 17.44 22.39 2.71
CA PHE A 288 16.53 22.12 3.82
C PHE A 288 17.08 22.65 5.15
N THR A 289 16.20 23.25 5.94
CA THR A 289 16.51 23.72 7.30
C THR A 289 16.75 22.55 8.27
N TYR A 290 17.43 22.81 9.38
CA TYR A 290 17.72 21.77 10.38
C TYR A 290 16.45 21.41 11.19
N LEU A 291 16.17 20.12 11.35
CA LEU A 291 14.94 19.64 12.03
C LEU A 291 15.13 19.26 13.49
N ILE A 292 16.38 19.07 13.91
CA ILE A 292 16.72 18.52 15.21
C ILE A 292 16.96 19.68 16.18
N THR A 293 16.32 19.61 17.34
CA THR A 293 16.61 20.50 18.47
C THR A 293 17.04 19.68 19.68
N HIS A 294 17.84 20.29 20.54
CA HIS A 294 18.30 19.68 21.79
C HIS A 294 17.55 20.34 22.95
N GLU A 295 16.63 19.61 23.57
CA GLU A 295 15.86 20.09 24.73
C GLU A 295 15.98 19.09 25.88
N GLY A 296 16.44 19.57 27.05
CA GLY A 296 16.46 18.77 28.29
C GLY A 296 17.28 17.47 28.21
N GLY A 297 18.36 17.43 27.42
CA GLY A 297 19.18 16.23 27.23
C GLY A 297 18.58 15.18 26.28
N LYS A 298 17.46 15.50 25.60
CA LYS A 298 16.85 14.68 24.57
C LYS A 298 16.97 15.36 23.20
N ILE A 299 17.05 14.53 22.16
CA ILE A 299 16.93 14.97 20.77
C ILE A 299 15.43 15.05 20.46
N SER A 300 14.95 16.25 20.11
CA SER A 300 13.59 16.49 19.64
C SER A 300 13.61 16.78 18.13
N ILE A 301 12.57 16.35 17.43
CA ILE A 301 12.47 16.49 15.96
C ILE A 301 11.10 17.05 15.62
N ASP A 302 11.08 18.22 15.01
CA ASP A 302 9.85 18.77 14.46
C ASP A 302 9.57 18.20 13.07
N VAL A 303 8.73 17.17 13.01
CA VAL A 303 8.30 16.51 11.77
C VAL A 303 7.46 17.44 10.86
N SER A 304 6.91 18.54 11.41
CA SER A 304 6.19 19.52 10.60
C SER A 304 7.13 20.30 9.68
N GLY A 305 8.37 20.51 10.11
CA GLY A 305 9.40 21.24 9.37
C GLY A 305 10.06 20.46 8.23
N ILE A 306 9.65 19.21 7.94
CA ILE A 306 10.27 18.37 6.90
C ILE A 306 10.37 19.06 5.53
N ASP A 307 9.40 19.94 5.23
CA ASP A 307 9.30 20.68 3.98
C ASP A 307 10.04 22.03 4.01
N ASN A 308 10.52 22.49 5.17
CA ASN A 308 11.08 23.83 5.33
C ASN A 308 12.44 23.95 4.63
N THR A 309 12.51 24.86 3.67
CA THR A 309 13.71 25.20 2.90
C THR A 309 14.11 26.66 3.13
N GLU A 310 15.39 26.95 2.99
CA GLU A 310 15.95 28.30 2.95
C GLU A 310 16.80 28.48 1.69
N ALA A 311 16.92 29.72 1.22
CA ALA A 311 17.71 30.02 0.02
C ALA A 311 19.18 29.66 0.22
N ALA A 312 19.79 29.07 -0.81
CA ALA A 312 21.20 28.68 -0.83
C ALA A 312 21.81 28.96 -2.20
N GLN A 313 23.00 29.56 -2.20
CA GLN A 313 23.74 29.76 -3.44
C GLN A 313 24.26 28.40 -3.93
N LEU A 314 23.96 28.07 -5.19
CA LEU A 314 24.47 26.87 -5.83
C LEU A 314 25.98 27.00 -6.10
N ASN A 315 26.67 25.87 -6.05
CA ASN A 315 28.05 25.78 -6.51
C ASN A 315 28.10 25.98 -8.03
N HIS A 316 29.20 26.54 -8.53
CA HIS A 316 29.45 26.61 -9.96
C HIS A 316 29.73 25.19 -10.50
N TYR A 317 29.09 24.84 -11.62
CA TYR A 317 29.32 23.56 -12.31
C TYR A 317 30.68 23.52 -13.00
#